data_AF-A0A5S9NUN1-F1
#
_entry.id   AF-A0A5S9NUN1-F1
#
_cell.length_a   1.000
_cell.length_b   1.000
_cell.length_c   1.000
_cell.angle_alpha   90.00
_cell.angle_beta   90.00
_cell.angle_gamma   90.00
#
_symmetry.space_group_name_H-M   'P 1'
#
loop_
_entity.id
_entity.type
_entity.pdbx_description
1 polymer ?
#
loop_
_entity_poly.entity_id
_entity_poly.type
_entity_poly.pdbx_seq_one_letter_code
_entity_poly.pdbx_strand_id
1 'polypeptide(L)'
;MEFINWIAVGWITLNLFLGLGLLFKGKFSGTQFIGYAGLVWFSAALLVLLPNLKTLTIAGNTIELFAQAKKEAEQSIAELEGITEQIVSMQLDIFTSINSDHLGTP
;
A
#
# COMPACT_ATOMS: atom_id res chain seq x y z
N MET A 1 2.40 17.13 10.59
CA MET A 1 2.91 17.67 9.31
C MET A 1 3.53 19.06 9.45
N GLU A 2 2.95 19.98 10.22
CA GLU A 2 3.44 21.36 10.36
C GLU A 2 4.88 21.50 10.92
N PHE A 3 5.29 20.65 11.87
CA PHE A 3 6.63 20.71 12.47
C PHE A 3 7.77 20.45 11.47
N ILE A 4 7.60 19.46 10.57
CA ILE A 4 8.61 19.11 9.54
C ILE A 4 8.73 20.23 8.51
N ASN A 5 7.60 20.83 8.13
CA ASN A 5 7.58 21.98 7.22
C ASN A 5 8.33 23.17 7.83
N TRP A 6 8.16 23.43 9.13
CA TRP A 6 8.91 24.48 9.84
C TRP A 6 10.43 24.23 9.85
N ILE A 7 10.87 23.00 10.11
CA ILE A 7 12.30 22.63 10.07
C ILE A 7 12.86 22.79 8.66
N ALA A 8 12.13 22.34 7.64
CA ALA A 8 12.54 22.46 6.25
C ALA A 8 12.69 23.93 5.84
N VAL A 9 11.71 24.78 6.17
CA VAL A 9 11.76 26.22 5.88
C VAL A 9 12.92 26.91 6.62
N GLY A 10 13.15 26.58 7.90
CA GLY A 10 14.26 27.11 8.67
C GLY A 10 15.63 26.73 8.09
N TRP A 11 15.78 25.48 7.67
CA TRP A 11 17.01 24.96 7.06
C TRP A 11 17.30 25.58 5.68
N ILE A 12 16.26 25.73 4.83
CA ILE A 12 16.37 26.41 3.53
C ILE A 12 16.83 27.85 3.71
N THR A 13 16.16 28.56 4.63
CA THR A 13 16.45 29.97 4.90
C THR A 13 17.90 30.14 5.34
N LEU A 14 18.37 29.34 6.31
CA LEU A 14 19.76 29.35 6.78
C LEU A 14 20.78 29.13 5.65
N ASN A 15 20.55 28.11 4.81
CA ASN A 15 21.45 27.80 3.70
C ASN A 15 21.43 28.89 2.63
N LEU A 16 20.29 29.49 2.30
CA LEU A 16 20.21 30.64 1.39
C LEU A 16 20.98 31.86 1.89
N PHE A 17 20.89 32.17 3.19
CA PHE A 17 21.67 33.25 3.79
C PHE A 17 23.18 32.95 3.77
N LEU A 18 23.59 31.71 3.99
CA LEU A 18 24.99 31.27 3.83
C LEU A 18 25.47 31.42 2.38
N GLY A 19 24.65 31.01 1.41
CA GLY A 19 24.93 31.15 -0.02
C GLY A 19 25.09 32.62 -0.44
N LEU A 20 24.19 33.50 0.03
CA LEU A 20 24.28 34.94 -0.21
C LEU A 20 25.52 35.54 0.46
N GLY A 21 25.83 35.12 1.70
CA GLY A 21 27.04 35.54 2.41
C GLY A 21 28.33 35.15 1.68
N LEU A 22 28.37 33.98 1.03
CA LEU A 22 29.50 33.54 0.21
C LEU A 22 29.57 34.28 -1.14
N LEU A 23 28.43 34.65 -1.72
CA LEU A 23 28.34 35.48 -2.92
C LEU A 23 28.90 36.89 -2.66
N PHE A 24 28.45 37.56 -1.59
CA PHE A 24 28.94 38.90 -1.23
C PHE A 24 30.40 38.93 -0.77
N LYS A 25 30.91 37.82 -0.20
CA LYS A 25 32.34 37.66 0.12
C LYS A 25 33.20 37.35 -1.12
N GLY A 26 32.61 37.30 -2.32
CA GLY A 26 33.30 36.95 -3.57
C GLY A 26 33.83 35.52 -3.60
N LYS A 27 33.35 34.64 -2.69
CA LYS A 27 33.74 33.22 -2.64
C LYS A 27 32.92 32.39 -3.62
N PHE A 28 31.71 32.83 -3.96
CA PHE A 28 30.88 32.27 -5.02
C PHE A 28 30.75 33.25 -6.18
N SER A 29 30.79 32.72 -7.40
CA SER A 29 30.25 33.40 -8.58
C SER A 29 28.72 33.32 -8.61
N GLY A 30 28.07 34.21 -9.38
CA GLY A 30 26.61 34.19 -9.52
C GLY A 30 26.06 32.85 -10.02
N THR A 31 26.78 32.18 -10.92
CA THR A 31 26.42 30.84 -11.43
C THR A 31 26.55 29.75 -10.36
N GLN A 32 27.57 29.82 -9.49
CA GLN A 32 27.72 28.90 -8.36
C GLN A 32 26.64 29.11 -7.29
N PHE A 33 26.24 30.35 -7.03
CA PHE A 33 25.14 30.65 -6.11
C PHE A 33 23.82 30.07 -6.60
N ILE A 34 23.51 30.19 -7.91
CA ILE A 34 22.30 29.59 -8.50
C ILE A 34 22.32 28.07 -8.36
N GLY A 35 23.45 27.42 -8.66
CA GLY A 35 23.60 25.96 -8.49
C GLY A 35 23.43 25.51 -7.04
N TYR A 36 24.02 26.25 -6.09
CA TYR A 36 23.89 26.00 -4.66
C TYR A 36 22.45 26.19 -4.17
N ALA A 37 21.77 27.28 -4.57
CA ALA A 37 20.37 27.53 -4.22
C ALA A 37 19.44 26.43 -4.78
N GLY A 38 19.71 25.93 -5.99
CA GLY A 38 19.00 24.80 -6.58
C GLY A 38 19.17 23.50 -5.79
N LEU A 39 20.39 23.21 -5.33
CA LEU A 39 20.66 22.03 -4.48
C LEU A 39 19.95 22.11 -3.12
N VAL A 40 19.99 23.29 -2.49
CA VAL A 40 19.29 23.54 -1.21
C VAL A 40 17.78 23.33 -1.38
N TRP A 41 17.19 23.88 -2.43
CA TRP A 41 15.77 23.72 -2.73
C TRP A 41 15.38 22.26 -3.02
N PHE A 42 16.18 21.55 -3.83
CA PHE A 42 15.96 20.13 -4.11
C PHE A 42 16.02 19.27 -2.84
N SER A 43 16.99 19.52 -1.96
CA SER A 43 17.13 18.79 -0.69
C SER A 43 15.93 18.98 0.24
N ALA A 44 15.35 20.18 0.26
CA ALA A 44 14.15 20.45 1.04
C ALA A 44 12.89 19.83 0.44
N ALA A 45 12.76 19.86 -0.90
CA ALA A 45 11.68 19.17 -1.58
C ALA A 45 11.70 17.66 -1.27
N LEU A 46 12.88 17.04 -1.24
CA LEU A 46 13.06 15.64 -0.86
C LEU A 46 12.64 15.38 0.60
N LEU A 47 13.02 16.27 1.52
CA LEU A 47 12.64 16.17 2.95
C LEU A 47 11.12 16.22 3.16
N VAL A 48 10.42 17.06 2.39
CA VAL A 48 8.95 17.17 2.40
C VAL A 48 8.29 15.97 1.70
N LEU A 49 8.95 15.31 0.76
CA LEU A 49 8.43 14.13 0.06
C LEU A 49 8.55 12.83 0.88
N LEU A 50 9.54 12.73 1.78
CA LEU A 50 9.79 11.52 2.59
C LEU A 50 8.57 11.01 3.40
N PRO A 51 7.75 11.87 4.05
CA PRO A 51 6.52 11.43 4.69
C PRO A 51 5.51 10.83 3.71
N ASN A 52 5.41 11.37 2.48
CA ASN A 52 4.47 10.88 1.47
C ASN A 52 4.86 9.50 0.93
N LEU A 53 6.16 9.16 0.92
CA LEU A 53 6.64 7.82 0.58
C LEU A 53 6.23 6.78 1.63
N LYS A 54 6.24 7.14 2.93
CA LYS A 54 5.74 6.25 4.00
C LYS A 54 4.25 5.96 3.84
N THR A 55 3.45 6.94 3.42
CA THR A 55 2.02 6.76 3.13
C THR A 55 1.80 5.78 1.97
N LEU A 56 2.68 5.80 0.96
CA LEU A 56 2.67 4.80 -0.12
C LEU A 56 2.96 3.39 0.39
N THR A 57 3.83 3.25 1.40
CA THR A 57 4.10 1.96 2.05
C THR A 57 2.88 1.42 2.80
N ILE A 58 2.08 2.30 3.41
CA ILE A 58 0.81 1.93 4.07
C ILE A 58 -0.20 1.39 3.05
N ALA A 59 -0.22 1.91 1.81
CA ALA A 59 -1.05 1.34 0.74
C ALA A 59 -0.62 -0.08 0.32
N GLY A 60 0.66 -0.44 0.50
CA GLY A 60 1.14 -1.81 0.34
C GLY A 60 0.52 -2.78 1.35
N ASN A 61 0.23 -2.31 2.57
CA ASN A 61 -0.44 -3.11 3.62
C ASN A 61 -1.89 -3.46 3.24
N THR A 62 -2.54 -2.61 2.43
CA THR A 62 -3.87 -2.86 1.87
C THR A 62 -3.86 -4.00 0.86
N ILE A 63 -2.75 -4.22 0.16
CA ILE A 63 -2.58 -5.34 -0.78
C ILE A 63 -2.46 -6.66 -0.02
N GLU A 64 -1.76 -6.67 1.12
CA GLU A 64 -1.68 -7.85 2.00
C GLU A 64 -3.04 -8.20 2.61
N LEU A 65 -3.81 -7.20 3.05
CA LEU A 65 -5.18 -7.40 3.54
C LEU A 65 -6.11 -7.93 2.44
N PHE A 66 -5.97 -7.47 1.19
CA PHE A 66 -6.74 -7.98 0.07
C PHE A 66 -6.34 -9.42 -0.28
N ALA A 67 -5.05 -9.75 -0.24
CA ALA A 67 -4.56 -11.11 -0.46
C ALA A 67 -5.07 -12.07 0.63
N GLN A 68 -5.13 -11.61 1.88
CA GLN A 68 -5.69 -12.39 2.98
C GLN A 68 -7.20 -12.58 2.82
N ALA A 69 -7.96 -11.53 2.52
CA ALA A 69 -9.40 -11.63 2.26
C ALA A 69 -9.71 -12.55 1.06
N LYS A 70 -8.88 -12.53 0.01
CA LYS A 70 -9.01 -13.46 -1.12
C LYS A 70 -8.83 -14.91 -0.69
N LYS A 71 -7.82 -15.19 0.15
CA LYS A 71 -7.56 -16.55 0.65
C LYS A 71 -8.70 -17.06 1.53
N GLU A 72 -9.26 -16.21 2.38
CA GLU A 72 -10.43 -16.55 3.20
C GLU A 72 -11.66 -16.85 2.32
N ALA A 73 -11.89 -16.08 1.26
CA ALA A 73 -12.96 -16.35 0.31
C ALA A 73 -12.79 -17.68 -0.45
N GLU A 74 -11.56 -18.02 -0.86
CA GLU A 74 -11.25 -19.32 -1.49
C GLU A 74 -11.53 -20.50 -0.55
N GLN A 75 -11.23 -20.36 0.74
CA GLN A 75 -11.57 -21.38 1.74
C GLN A 75 -13.07 -21.54 1.92
N SER A 76 -13.83 -20.44 1.99
CA SER A 76 -15.29 -20.52 2.08
C SER A 76 -15.94 -21.17 0.85
N ILE A 77 -15.37 -20.97 -0.35
CA ILE A 77 -15.86 -21.65 -1.57
C ILE A 77 -15.63 -23.16 -1.47
N ALA A 78 -14.44 -23.60 -1.03
CA ALA A 78 -14.16 -25.03 -0.86
C ALA A 78 -15.09 -25.71 0.17
N GLU A 79 -15.44 -25.00 1.25
CA GLU A 79 -16.44 -25.49 2.21
C GLU A 79 -17.83 -25.63 1.59
N LEU A 80 -18.24 -24.66 0.77
CA LEU A 80 -19.53 -24.71 0.04
C LEU A 80 -19.56 -25.83 -1.01
N GLU A 81 -18.44 -26.10 -1.68
CA GLU A 81 -18.32 -27.24 -2.59
C GLU A 81 -18.47 -28.57 -1.85
N GLY A 82 -17.82 -28.73 -0.69
CA GLY A 82 -17.97 -29.92 0.15
C GLY A 82 -19.40 -30.13 0.67
N ILE A 83 -20.10 -29.05 1.05
CA ILE A 83 -21.52 -29.11 1.41
C ILE A 83 -22.37 -29.53 0.20
N THR A 84 -22.04 -29.01 -0.99
CA THR A 84 -22.75 -29.36 -2.22
C THR A 84 -22.59 -30.84 -2.55
N GLU A 85 -21.38 -31.39 -2.44
CA GLU A 85 -21.12 -32.82 -2.63
C GLU A 85 -21.90 -33.69 -1.63
N GLN A 86 -21.99 -33.27 -0.36
CA GLN A 86 -22.80 -33.95 0.65
C GLN A 86 -24.28 -33.93 0.30
N ILE A 87 -24.82 -32.79 -0.13
CA ILE A 87 -26.23 -32.68 -0.54
C ILE A 87 -26.51 -33.60 -1.74
N VAL A 88 -25.61 -33.63 -2.73
CA VAL A 88 -25.76 -34.50 -3.91
C VAL A 88 -25.71 -35.97 -3.50
N SER A 89 -24.77 -36.37 -2.63
CA SER A 89 -24.71 -37.74 -2.09
C SER A 89 -25.99 -38.11 -1.36
N MET A 90 -26.49 -37.21 -0.50
CA MET A 90 -27.70 -37.46 0.28
C MET A 90 -28.95 -37.56 -0.60
N GLN A 91 -29.03 -36.77 -1.68
CA GLN A 91 -30.09 -36.92 -2.69
C GLN A 91 -30.00 -38.25 -3.44
N LEU A 92 -28.79 -38.72 -3.73
CA LEU A 92 -28.57 -40.02 -4.37
C LEU A 92 -28.97 -41.19 -3.45
N ASP A 93 -28.65 -41.10 -2.16
CA ASP A 93 -29.04 -42.08 -1.13
C ASP A 93 -30.57 -42.12 -0.95
N ILE A 94 -31.24 -40.96 -0.96
CA ILE A 94 -32.71 -40.90 -0.94
C ILE A 94 -33.31 -41.54 -2.20
N PHE A 95 -32.76 -41.24 -3.37
CA PHE A 95 -33.27 -41.80 -4.63
C PHE A 95 -33.11 -43.32 -4.68
N THR A 96 -31.97 -43.83 -4.21
CA THR A 96 -31.71 -45.27 -4.14
C THR A 96 -32.57 -45.97 -3.09
N SER A 97 -32.85 -45.35 -1.94
CA SER A 97 -33.76 -45.92 -0.94
C SER A 97 -35.22 -45.98 -1.43
N ILE A 98 -35.69 -44.95 -2.14
CA ILE A 98 -37.03 -44.94 -2.75
C ILE A 98 -37.16 -46.06 -3.79
N ASN A 99 -36.14 -46.27 -4.62
CA ASN A 99 -36.14 -47.32 -5.63
C ASN A 99 -35.98 -48.73 -5.04
N SER A 100 -35.27 -48.91 -3.92
CA SER A 100 -35.21 -50.22 -3.25
C SER A 100 -36.55 -50.62 -2.64
N ASP A 101 -37.32 -49.65 -2.13
CA ASP A 101 -38.63 -49.90 -1.51
C ASP A 101 -39.74 -50.22 -2.53
N HIS A 102 -39.56 -49.84 -3.81
CA HIS A 102 -40.53 -50.07 -4.89
C HIS A 102 -40.20 -51.25 -5.83
N LEU A 103 -38.98 -51.82 -5.76
CA LEU A 103 -38.59 -52.99 -6.57
C LEU A 103 -38.83 -54.34 -5.85
N GLY A 104 -39.36 -54.31 -4.62
CA GLY A 104 -39.59 -55.48 -3.77
C GLY A 104 -41.06 -55.89 -3.56
N THR A 105 -42.04 -55.14 -4.04
CA THR A 105 -43.42 -55.60 -4.13
C THR A 105 -43.69 -56.10 -5.55
N PRO A 106 -44.11 -57.37 -5.74
CA PRO A 106 -44.64 -57.81 -7.03
C PRO A 106 -45.77 -56.90 -7.51
#